data_AF-A0A7L0TMV9-F1
#
_entry.id   AF-A0A7L0TMV9-F1
#
_cell.length_a   1.000
_cell.length_b   1.000
_cell.length_c   1.000
_cell.angle_alpha   90.00
_cell.angle_beta   90.00
_cell.angle_gamma   90.00
#
_symmetry.space_group_name_H-M   'P 1'
#
loop_
_entity.id
_entity.type
_entity.pdbx_description
1 polymer ?
#
loop_
_entity_poly.entity_id
_entity_poly.type
_entity_poly.pdbx_seq_one_letter_code
_entity_poly.pdbx_strand_id
1 'polypeptide(L)'
;KIANPIVDGPKRVPVSQHSAQSRLLNSGAQAQRVLCPSNFAQRVPVQSQKSVLSNQKLSNNQTTQQPRPKFVVQAASRPQVPSKNNEKPQQAPVPAKNSDAESASKQKNEETAKRKNEETKKRQWSLDDFEIGRPLGKGKFGNVYLAREKQSKFILALKVLFKTQLEEAGVEHQLRREVEIQSHLRHPNILRLYGYFHDVTRVYLILEYAPRGEVYKELQKLTKFDEQRTATYITELADALSYCHSKSVIHRDIKPENLLLGSNGELKIADFGWSVHAPSSRRTTLCGTLDYLPPEMIEGRTHDEKVDIWSLGVLCYEFLVGKPPFEAATYQETYRAISRVEFKFPPFVTEGARDLISKLLKHNPFHRLPLKDVLLHPWITANSTKIPDSRK
;
A
#
# COMPACT_ATOMS: atom_id res chain seq x y z
N LYS A 1 29.64 80.21 1.45
CA LYS A 1 28.21 79.82 1.25
C LYS A 1 28.14 78.92 0.02
N ILE A 2 27.78 77.63 0.21
CA ILE A 2 26.86 76.77 -0.60
C ILE A 2 27.17 76.68 -2.12
N ALA A 3 27.22 75.55 -2.86
CA ALA A 3 26.73 74.18 -2.76
C ALA A 3 27.42 73.27 -3.83
N ASN A 4 27.35 71.95 -3.64
CA ASN A 4 27.56 70.91 -4.65
C ASN A 4 26.28 70.64 -5.48
N PRO A 5 26.37 70.23 -6.76
CA PRO A 5 25.32 69.49 -7.49
C PRO A 5 25.67 67.98 -7.57
N ILE A 6 24.82 67.05 -7.11
CA ILE A 6 23.64 66.38 -7.74
C ILE A 6 23.98 65.33 -8.81
N VAL A 7 23.43 64.14 -8.56
CA VAL A 7 23.64 62.80 -9.09
C VAL A 7 22.78 62.52 -10.33
N ASP A 8 23.31 61.71 -11.25
CA ASP A 8 22.67 61.25 -12.49
C ASP A 8 21.98 59.88 -12.28
N GLY A 9 20.80 59.69 -12.86
CA GLY A 9 19.99 58.46 -12.77
C GLY A 9 19.50 58.00 -14.16
N PRO A 10 19.43 56.69 -14.45
CA PRO A 10 19.26 56.21 -15.82
C PRO A 10 17.80 56.16 -16.33
N LYS A 11 17.65 56.47 -17.63
CA LYS A 11 16.42 56.56 -18.42
C LYS A 11 15.91 55.18 -18.92
N ARG A 12 14.57 55.06 -19.06
CA ARG A 12 13.84 53.96 -19.71
C ARG A 12 13.89 54.06 -21.25
N VAL A 13 13.77 52.91 -21.94
CA VAL A 13 13.54 52.77 -23.40
C VAL A 13 12.47 51.66 -23.63
N PRO A 14 11.59 51.76 -24.66
CA PRO A 14 10.34 50.98 -24.72
C PRO A 14 10.38 49.71 -25.60
N VAL A 15 9.32 48.91 -25.45
CA VAL A 15 9.04 47.59 -26.06
C VAL A 15 8.66 47.68 -27.55
N SER A 16 9.09 46.70 -28.35
CA SER A 16 8.38 46.27 -29.57
C SER A 16 8.37 44.74 -29.68
N GLN A 17 7.22 44.21 -30.13
CA GLN A 17 6.89 42.79 -30.25
C GLN A 17 7.42 42.21 -31.57
N HIS A 18 7.97 40.99 -31.53
CA HIS A 18 7.89 40.06 -32.66
C HIS A 18 7.76 38.62 -32.16
N SER A 19 6.83 37.92 -32.80
CA SER A 19 6.41 36.54 -32.60
C SER A 19 7.45 35.54 -33.12
N ALA A 20 7.79 34.55 -32.30
CA ALA A 20 8.40 33.31 -32.75
C ALA A 20 7.78 32.13 -31.98
N GLN A 21 6.99 31.33 -32.68
CA GLN A 21 6.49 30.05 -32.21
C GLN A 21 7.66 29.07 -32.09
N SER A 22 8.00 28.64 -30.86
CA SER A 22 8.77 27.42 -30.64
C SER A 22 7.84 26.33 -30.11
N ARG A 23 7.79 25.21 -30.85
CA ARG A 23 7.10 23.99 -30.45
C ARG A 23 7.90 23.37 -29.30
N LEU A 24 7.32 23.38 -28.11
CA LEU A 24 7.80 22.54 -27.00
C LEU A 24 7.23 21.14 -27.17
N LEU A 25 8.12 20.19 -27.44
CA LEU A 25 7.85 18.76 -27.36
C LEU A 25 7.58 18.40 -25.90
N ASN A 26 6.32 18.13 -25.60
CA ASN A 26 5.84 17.71 -24.31
C ASN A 26 6.06 16.19 -24.18
N SER A 27 7.24 15.75 -23.76
CA SER A 27 7.49 14.36 -23.38
C SER A 27 7.14 14.14 -21.90
N GLY A 28 5.85 14.23 -21.58
CA GLY A 28 5.32 13.73 -20.33
C GLY A 28 5.06 12.23 -20.46
N ALA A 29 6.04 11.40 -20.11
CA ALA A 29 5.82 9.97 -19.95
C ALA A 29 4.89 9.76 -18.72
N GLN A 30 3.58 9.66 -18.97
CA GLN A 30 2.65 9.21 -17.96
C GLN A 30 2.88 7.71 -17.75
N ALA A 31 3.29 7.30 -16.56
CA ALA A 31 3.33 5.90 -16.15
C ALA A 31 1.92 5.29 -16.33
N GLN A 32 1.77 4.42 -17.33
CA GLN A 32 0.51 3.77 -17.65
C GLN A 32 0.20 2.74 -16.56
N ARG A 33 -0.76 3.06 -15.68
CA ARG A 33 -1.31 2.11 -14.71
C ARG A 33 -2.02 0.98 -15.46
N VAL A 34 -1.58 -0.27 -15.27
CA VAL A 34 -2.24 -1.43 -15.86
C VAL A 34 -3.48 -1.78 -15.03
N LEU A 35 -4.66 -1.70 -15.67
CA LEU A 35 -5.93 -2.18 -15.15
C LEU A 35 -6.53 -3.12 -16.19
N CYS A 36 -6.70 -4.40 -15.84
CA CYS A 36 -7.49 -5.32 -16.65
C CYS A 36 -8.89 -5.46 -16.02
N PRO A 37 -9.98 -5.39 -16.82
CA PRO A 37 -11.31 -5.74 -16.36
C PRO A 37 -11.39 -7.24 -16.04
N SER A 38 -12.28 -7.58 -15.11
CA SER A 38 -12.58 -8.94 -14.64
C SER A 38 -12.86 -9.90 -15.80
N ASN A 39 -12.13 -11.01 -15.85
CA ASN A 39 -12.30 -12.09 -16.81
C ASN A 39 -13.75 -12.62 -16.81
N PHE A 40 -14.49 -12.36 -17.88
CA PHE A 40 -15.53 -13.27 -18.35
C PHE A 40 -14.88 -14.40 -19.14
N ALA A 41 -15.26 -15.64 -18.84
CA ALA A 41 -14.80 -16.81 -19.58
C ALA A 41 -15.34 -16.77 -21.01
N GLN A 42 -14.48 -16.44 -21.98
CA GLN A 42 -14.74 -16.72 -23.40
C GLN A 42 -13.99 -17.99 -23.79
N ARG A 43 -14.75 -19.04 -24.11
CA ARG A 43 -14.27 -20.25 -24.79
C ARG A 43 -13.68 -19.86 -26.14
N VAL A 44 -12.43 -20.23 -26.39
CA VAL A 44 -11.82 -20.23 -27.72
C VAL A 44 -12.21 -21.54 -28.43
N PRO A 45 -12.67 -21.53 -29.69
CA PRO A 45 -12.97 -22.75 -30.42
C PRO A 45 -11.69 -23.44 -30.90
N VAL A 46 -11.62 -24.75 -30.67
CA VAL A 46 -10.53 -25.63 -31.12
C VAL A 46 -10.62 -25.79 -32.64
N GLN A 47 -9.66 -25.22 -33.37
CA GLN A 47 -9.42 -25.58 -34.77
C GLN A 47 -8.62 -26.88 -34.85
N SER A 48 -9.20 -27.84 -35.55
CA SER A 48 -8.65 -29.13 -35.93
C SER A 48 -7.38 -29.01 -36.77
N GLN A 49 -6.26 -29.52 -36.27
CA GLN A 49 -5.12 -29.88 -37.11
C GLN A 49 -5.06 -31.41 -37.27
N LYS A 50 -5.08 -31.84 -38.53
CA LYS A 50 -5.02 -33.23 -38.98
C LYS A 50 -3.66 -33.84 -38.62
N SER A 51 -3.71 -35.05 -38.05
CA SER A 51 -2.57 -35.92 -37.84
C SER A 51 -2.12 -36.57 -39.17
N VAL A 52 -0.81 -36.64 -39.36
CA VAL A 52 -0.16 -37.59 -40.28
C VAL A 52 0.76 -38.43 -39.42
N LEU A 53 0.36 -39.68 -39.13
CA LEU A 53 1.29 -40.70 -38.65
C LEU A 53 0.97 -42.05 -39.31
N SER A 54 2.04 -42.60 -39.85
CA SER A 54 2.22 -43.87 -40.53
C SER A 54 2.03 -45.08 -39.61
N ASN A 55 1.45 -46.13 -40.19
CA ASN A 55 1.29 -47.47 -39.62
C ASN A 55 2.63 -48.13 -39.28
N GLN A 56 2.69 -48.81 -38.11
CA GLN A 56 3.25 -50.18 -38.01
C GLN A 56 2.72 -50.91 -36.76
N LYS A 57 2.50 -52.22 -36.95
CA LYS A 57 1.77 -53.24 -36.17
C LYS A 57 2.57 -53.76 -34.95
N LEU A 58 1.95 -53.89 -33.77
CA LEU A 58 1.41 -55.10 -33.09
C LEU A 58 2.40 -56.22 -32.70
N SER A 59 2.49 -56.51 -31.38
CA SER A 59 2.55 -57.86 -30.78
C SER A 59 2.43 -57.83 -29.23
N ASN A 60 1.38 -58.50 -28.71
CA ASN A 60 1.22 -59.40 -27.52
C ASN A 60 2.30 -59.41 -26.39
N ASN A 61 2.05 -59.70 -25.11
CA ASN A 61 0.92 -60.28 -24.35
C ASN A 61 1.20 -60.18 -22.80
N GLN A 62 0.13 -60.34 -21.99
CA GLN A 62 0.02 -60.84 -20.59
C GLN A 62 0.45 -59.94 -19.41
N THR A 63 -0.45 -59.43 -18.55
CA THR A 63 -1.26 -60.01 -17.44
C THR A 63 -0.51 -60.16 -16.10
N THR A 64 -0.78 -59.28 -15.12
CA THR A 64 -0.93 -59.66 -13.68
C THR A 64 -1.55 -58.54 -12.85
N GLN A 65 -2.20 -58.93 -11.75
CA GLN A 65 -3.28 -58.27 -11.01
C GLN A 65 -2.81 -57.43 -9.79
N GLN A 66 -3.53 -56.31 -9.53
CA GLN A 66 -4.04 -55.78 -8.23
C GLN A 66 -3.11 -55.37 -7.05
N PRO A 67 -3.58 -54.60 -6.03
CA PRO A 67 -4.64 -53.57 -6.00
C PRO A 67 -4.31 -52.28 -5.18
N ARG A 68 -5.22 -51.29 -5.29
CA ARG A 68 -5.33 -50.05 -4.48
C ARG A 68 -5.78 -50.31 -3.02
N PRO A 69 -5.41 -49.44 -2.05
CA PRO A 69 -6.15 -49.32 -0.80
C PRO A 69 -7.33 -48.33 -0.91
N LYS A 70 -8.47 -48.76 -0.35
CA LYS A 70 -9.69 -47.97 -0.09
C LYS A 70 -9.58 -47.31 1.29
N PHE A 71 -9.91 -46.03 1.41
CA PHE A 71 -10.23 -45.40 2.69
C PHE A 71 -11.74 -45.47 2.94
N VAL A 72 -12.12 -45.98 4.11
CA VAL A 72 -13.49 -46.15 4.59
C VAL A 72 -13.89 -44.90 5.39
N VAL A 73 -15.09 -44.41 5.09
CA VAL A 73 -15.81 -43.37 5.83
C VAL A 73 -16.61 -44.06 6.95
N GLN A 74 -16.50 -43.58 8.19
CA GLN A 74 -17.45 -43.91 9.26
C GLN A 74 -17.99 -42.64 9.92
N ALA A 75 -19.32 -42.55 9.91
CA ALA A 75 -20.13 -41.58 10.61
C ALA A 75 -20.41 -42.07 12.04
N ALA A 76 -20.47 -41.15 13.01
CA ALA A 76 -20.96 -41.44 14.34
C ALA A 76 -21.89 -40.32 14.83
N SER A 77 -22.98 -40.77 15.41
CA SER A 77 -24.23 -40.07 15.67
C SER A 77 -24.29 -39.47 17.08
N ARG A 78 -25.10 -38.40 17.19
CA ARG A 78 -25.56 -37.72 18.41
C ARG A 78 -26.39 -38.64 19.33
N PRO A 79 -26.41 -38.40 20.66
CA PRO A 79 -27.62 -38.65 21.45
C PRO A 79 -28.09 -37.44 22.28
N GLN A 80 -29.41 -37.43 22.54
CA GLN A 80 -30.19 -36.49 23.33
C GLN A 80 -30.29 -36.88 24.82
N VAL A 81 -30.69 -35.87 25.59
CA VAL A 81 -31.07 -35.73 27.01
C VAL A 81 -31.97 -36.84 27.60
N PRO A 82 -31.98 -37.01 28.94
CA PRO A 82 -33.26 -36.87 29.66
C PRO A 82 -33.17 -36.10 31.01
N SER A 83 -34.27 -35.40 31.31
CA SER A 83 -34.56 -34.60 32.51
C SER A 83 -34.98 -35.43 33.74
N LYS A 84 -34.79 -34.91 34.98
CA LYS A 84 -35.82 -34.84 36.06
C LYS A 84 -35.33 -34.20 37.39
N ASN A 85 -36.12 -33.22 37.85
CA ASN A 85 -36.65 -32.85 39.19
C ASN A 85 -35.78 -32.63 40.47
N ASN A 86 -35.97 -31.42 41.03
CA ASN A 86 -36.23 -30.97 42.42
C ASN A 86 -35.68 -31.75 43.63
N GLU A 87 -35.00 -31.04 44.54
CA GLU A 87 -35.41 -30.82 45.95
C GLU A 87 -34.54 -29.78 46.70
N LYS A 88 -35.14 -29.15 47.73
CA LYS A 88 -34.66 -28.10 48.65
C LYS A 88 -33.81 -28.69 49.79
N PRO A 89 -32.96 -27.93 50.52
CA PRO A 89 -33.38 -27.33 51.81
C PRO A 89 -32.64 -26.02 52.22
N GLN A 90 -33.35 -25.01 52.76
CA GLN A 90 -33.40 -24.52 54.17
C GLN A 90 -32.34 -23.47 54.60
N GLN A 91 -32.83 -22.48 55.36
CA GLN A 91 -32.20 -21.24 55.84
C GLN A 91 -31.61 -21.37 57.26
N ALA A 92 -30.64 -20.50 57.60
CA ALA A 92 -30.64 -19.50 58.71
C ALA A 92 -29.19 -19.04 59.04
N PRO A 93 -28.94 -17.94 59.79
CA PRO A 93 -29.63 -16.65 59.90
C PRO A 93 -28.68 -15.43 59.74
N VAL A 94 -29.29 -14.24 59.64
CA VAL A 94 -28.69 -12.89 59.57
C VAL A 94 -28.16 -12.41 60.95
N PRO A 95 -27.30 -11.37 60.99
CA PRO A 95 -27.67 -10.22 61.81
C PRO A 95 -27.56 -8.87 61.08
N ALA A 96 -28.30 -7.93 61.65
CA ALA A 96 -28.85 -6.73 61.04
C ALA A 96 -27.98 -5.45 61.12
N LYS A 97 -28.48 -4.43 60.39
CA LYS A 97 -28.43 -2.96 60.61
C LYS A 97 -27.41 -2.15 59.78
N ASN A 98 -27.89 -1.45 58.75
CA ASN A 98 -28.35 -0.04 58.84
C ASN A 98 -28.73 0.51 57.46
N SER A 99 -29.98 0.94 57.34
CA SER A 99 -30.51 1.80 56.29
C SER A 99 -30.11 3.26 56.55
N ASP A 100 -29.73 3.98 55.48
CA ASP A 100 -29.85 5.44 55.28
C ASP A 100 -28.71 6.01 54.38
N ALA A 101 -28.44 5.36 53.24
CA ALA A 101 -27.50 5.88 52.24
C ALA A 101 -27.88 5.56 50.77
N GLU A 102 -29.12 5.15 50.50
CA GLU A 102 -29.48 4.50 49.22
C GLU A 102 -30.32 5.35 48.25
N SER A 103 -30.55 6.63 48.56
CA SER A 103 -31.34 7.53 47.70
C SER A 103 -30.49 8.57 46.94
N ALA A 104 -29.23 8.79 47.32
CA ALA A 104 -28.32 9.71 46.62
C ALA A 104 -27.40 9.01 45.60
N SER A 105 -27.28 7.68 45.67
CA SER A 105 -26.41 6.86 44.83
C SER A 105 -27.06 6.38 43.53
N LYS A 106 -28.40 6.39 43.43
CA LYS A 106 -29.12 6.00 42.21
C LYS A 106 -29.13 7.10 41.14
N GLN A 107 -29.25 8.37 41.51
CA GLN A 107 -29.22 9.49 40.54
C GLN A 107 -27.82 9.72 39.94
N LYS A 108 -26.75 9.51 40.74
CA LYS A 108 -25.37 9.65 40.26
C LYS A 108 -24.97 8.53 39.31
N ASN A 109 -25.49 7.31 39.50
CA ASN A 109 -25.21 6.17 38.62
C ASN A 109 -25.94 6.25 37.27
N GLU A 110 -27.15 6.80 37.21
CA GLU A 110 -27.85 7.01 35.93
C GLU A 110 -27.22 8.11 35.07
N GLU A 111 -26.72 9.19 35.69
CA GLU A 111 -26.03 10.26 34.97
C GLU A 111 -24.63 9.83 34.48
N THR A 112 -23.93 9.02 35.28
CA THR A 112 -22.63 8.44 34.89
C THR A 112 -22.80 7.33 33.83
N ALA A 113 -23.90 6.57 33.88
CA ALA A 113 -24.26 5.58 32.87
C ALA A 113 -24.70 6.25 31.56
N LYS A 114 -25.43 7.38 31.60
CA LYS A 114 -25.76 8.19 30.42
C LYS A 114 -24.50 8.80 29.78
N ARG A 115 -23.57 9.34 30.57
CA ARG A 115 -22.28 9.86 30.06
C ARG A 115 -21.41 8.76 29.44
N LYS A 116 -21.36 7.56 30.04
CA LYS A 116 -20.67 6.39 29.46
C LYS A 116 -21.35 5.82 28.20
N ASN A 117 -22.68 5.93 28.10
CA ASN A 117 -23.43 5.53 26.89
C ASN A 117 -23.31 6.54 25.74
N GLU A 118 -23.03 7.82 26.04
CA GLU A 118 -22.72 8.83 25.02
C GLU A 118 -21.29 8.71 24.50
N GLU A 119 -20.32 8.34 25.35
CA GLU A 119 -18.92 8.07 24.93
C GLU A 119 -18.77 6.85 24.01
N THR A 120 -19.75 5.94 23.96
CA THR A 120 -19.72 4.72 23.13
C THR A 120 -20.39 4.86 21.77
N LYS A 121 -21.06 5.99 21.48
CA LYS A 121 -21.43 6.31 20.09
C LYS A 121 -20.19 6.81 19.37
N LYS A 122 -19.58 5.97 18.53
CA LYS A 122 -18.54 6.39 17.57
C LYS A 122 -19.03 7.67 16.88
N ARG A 123 -18.36 8.80 17.14
CA ARG A 123 -18.65 10.09 16.49
C ARG A 123 -18.73 9.85 14.98
N GLN A 124 -19.87 10.17 14.39
CA GLN A 124 -20.07 10.07 12.95
C GLN A 124 -19.57 11.36 12.31
N TRP A 125 -18.51 11.24 11.51
CA TRP A 125 -17.92 12.39 10.82
C TRP A 125 -18.83 12.89 9.70
N SER A 126 -18.82 14.19 9.49
CA SER A 126 -19.48 14.89 8.39
C SER A 126 -18.53 15.93 7.77
N LEU A 127 -18.88 16.46 6.60
CA LEU A 127 -18.05 17.51 5.99
C LEU A 127 -18.04 18.79 6.84
N ASP A 128 -19.11 19.05 7.60
CA ASP A 128 -19.24 20.22 8.46
C ASP A 128 -18.28 20.21 9.65
N ASP A 129 -17.66 19.08 9.97
CA ASP A 129 -16.61 18.98 11.00
C ASP A 129 -15.26 19.55 10.53
N PHE A 130 -15.10 19.89 9.25
CA PHE A 130 -13.80 20.25 8.67
C PHE A 130 -13.80 21.63 8.00
N GLU A 131 -12.72 22.38 8.22
CA GLU A 131 -12.34 23.54 7.41
C GLU A 131 -11.49 23.03 6.23
N ILE A 132 -11.96 23.21 4.99
CA ILE A 132 -11.27 22.73 3.78
C ILE A 132 -10.33 23.82 3.28
N GLY A 133 -9.06 23.47 3.13
CA GLY A 133 -8.00 24.33 2.62
C GLY A 133 -7.62 24.01 1.17
N ARG A 134 -6.36 24.29 0.83
CA ARG A 134 -5.83 24.13 -0.53
C ARG A 134 -5.81 22.65 -0.98
N PRO A 135 -5.92 22.38 -2.30
CA PRO A 135 -5.67 21.05 -2.84
C PRO A 135 -4.20 20.64 -2.62
N LEU A 136 -4.00 19.37 -2.25
CA LEU A 136 -2.69 18.74 -2.06
C LEU A 136 -2.29 17.87 -3.25
N GLY A 137 -3.27 17.26 -3.92
CA GLY A 137 -3.04 16.39 -5.07
C GLY A 137 -4.34 15.97 -5.76
N LYS A 138 -4.19 15.46 -6.99
CA LYS A 138 -5.28 14.92 -7.80
C LYS A 138 -5.09 13.42 -7.94
N GLY A 139 -6.04 12.65 -7.42
CA GLY A 139 -6.12 11.21 -7.61
C GLY A 139 -6.97 10.83 -8.81
N LYS A 140 -7.06 9.52 -9.08
CA LYS A 140 -7.86 8.99 -10.20
C LYS A 140 -9.36 9.27 -10.07
N PHE A 141 -9.89 9.15 -8.85
CA PHE A 141 -11.34 9.23 -8.56
C PHE A 141 -11.74 10.49 -7.78
N GLY A 142 -10.84 11.47 -7.69
CA GLY A 142 -11.09 12.72 -6.97
C GLY A 142 -9.81 13.37 -6.46
N ASN A 143 -9.96 14.31 -5.53
CA ASN A 143 -8.87 15.19 -5.08
C ASN A 143 -8.57 14.97 -3.59
N VAL A 144 -7.34 15.33 -3.19
CA VAL A 144 -6.92 15.38 -1.80
C VAL A 144 -6.77 16.83 -1.40
N TYR A 145 -7.36 17.21 -0.26
CA TYR A 145 -7.33 18.57 0.27
C TYR A 145 -6.62 18.61 1.61
N LEU A 146 -5.91 19.71 1.87
CA LEU A 146 -5.53 20.06 3.23
C LEU A 146 -6.81 20.39 3.98
N ALA A 147 -6.99 19.87 5.18
CA ALA A 147 -8.14 20.19 6.01
C ALA A 147 -7.74 20.35 7.46
N ARG A 148 -8.62 20.99 8.23
CA ARG A 148 -8.48 21.15 9.67
C ARG A 148 -9.77 20.73 10.35
N GLU A 149 -9.70 19.84 11.32
CA GLU A 149 -10.88 19.49 12.14
C GLU A 149 -11.24 20.67 13.04
N LYS A 150 -12.52 21.08 13.03
CA LYS A 150 -12.95 22.37 13.58
C LYS A 150 -12.79 22.48 15.10
N GLN A 151 -12.94 21.39 15.86
CA GLN A 151 -12.92 21.43 17.32
C GLN A 151 -11.50 21.43 17.87
N SER A 152 -10.70 20.44 17.50
CA SER A 152 -9.31 20.23 17.95
C SER A 152 -8.29 21.08 17.20
N LYS A 153 -8.69 21.67 16.05
CA LYS A 153 -7.81 22.37 15.11
C LYS A 153 -6.70 21.48 14.54
N PHE A 154 -6.87 20.15 14.61
CA PHE A 154 -5.92 19.18 14.08
C PHE A 154 -5.86 19.23 12.54
N ILE A 155 -4.65 19.31 11.99
CA ILE A 155 -4.41 19.36 10.55
C ILE A 155 -4.34 17.94 9.98
N LEU A 156 -5.04 17.73 8.87
CA LEU A 156 -5.15 16.42 8.20
C LEU A 156 -5.28 16.59 6.68
N ALA A 157 -5.23 15.46 5.97
CA ALA A 157 -5.55 15.38 4.55
C ALA A 157 -6.92 14.73 4.36
N LEU A 158 -7.80 15.37 3.59
CA LEU A 158 -9.13 14.84 3.26
C LEU A 158 -9.15 14.38 1.80
N LYS A 159 -9.12 13.06 1.56
CA LYS A 159 -9.22 12.46 0.22
C LYS A 159 -10.69 12.27 -0.12
N VAL A 160 -11.14 12.99 -1.14
CA VAL A 160 -12.52 13.01 -1.61
C VAL A 160 -12.62 12.15 -2.87
N LEU A 161 -13.54 11.19 -2.86
CA LEU A 161 -13.76 10.24 -3.96
C LEU A 161 -15.22 10.34 -4.42
N PHE A 162 -15.46 10.41 -5.73
CA PHE A 162 -16.82 10.46 -6.28
C PHE A 162 -17.40 9.06 -6.43
N LYS A 163 -18.60 8.81 -5.88
CA LYS A 163 -19.25 7.50 -5.92
C LYS A 163 -19.53 7.02 -7.35
N THR A 164 -20.04 7.92 -8.20
CA THR A 164 -20.31 7.60 -9.62
C THR A 164 -19.06 7.12 -10.35
N GLN A 165 -17.91 7.76 -10.13
CA GLN A 165 -16.64 7.35 -10.76
C GLN A 165 -16.11 6.02 -10.23
N LEU A 166 -16.40 5.68 -8.97
CA LEU A 166 -16.03 4.39 -8.38
C LEU A 166 -16.90 3.25 -8.93
N GLU A 167 -18.21 3.49 -9.04
CA GLU A 167 -19.21 2.57 -9.59
C GLU A 167 -18.95 2.31 -11.09
N GLU A 168 -18.75 3.36 -11.89
CA GLU A 168 -18.41 3.26 -13.31
C GLU A 168 -17.14 2.45 -13.58
N ALA A 169 -16.15 2.54 -12.68
CA ALA A 169 -14.91 1.79 -12.76
C ALA A 169 -14.96 0.40 -12.10
N GLY A 170 -16.04 0.07 -11.37
CA GLY A 170 -16.21 -1.20 -10.66
C GLY A 170 -15.18 -1.44 -9.55
N VAL A 171 -14.74 -0.37 -8.86
CA VAL A 171 -13.66 -0.44 -7.86
C VAL A 171 -14.13 -0.23 -6.42
N GLU A 172 -15.43 -0.29 -6.11
CA GLU A 172 -15.90 -0.07 -4.73
C GLU A 172 -15.36 -1.12 -3.76
N HIS A 173 -15.20 -2.36 -4.22
CA HIS A 173 -14.57 -3.43 -3.45
C HIS A 173 -13.11 -3.13 -3.13
N GLN A 174 -12.40 -2.46 -4.04
CA GLN A 174 -11.01 -2.03 -3.84
C GLN A 174 -10.94 -0.96 -2.75
N LEU A 175 -11.84 0.04 -2.81
CA LEU A 175 -11.92 1.08 -1.79
C LEU A 175 -12.28 0.54 -0.40
N ARG A 176 -13.28 -0.36 -0.32
CA ARG A 176 -13.63 -1.00 0.97
C ARG A 176 -12.44 -1.72 1.58
N ARG A 177 -11.66 -2.42 0.75
CA ARG A 177 -10.44 -3.11 1.17
C ARG A 177 -9.34 -2.14 1.61
N GLU A 178 -9.12 -1.04 0.89
CA GLU A 178 -8.17 0.02 1.29
C GLU A 178 -8.51 0.54 2.68
N VAL A 179 -9.79 0.88 2.91
CA VAL A 179 -10.29 1.37 4.21
C VAL A 179 -10.12 0.30 5.29
N GLU A 180 -10.54 -0.93 5.03
CA GLU A 180 -10.45 -2.04 5.97
C GLU A 180 -9.00 -2.30 6.38
N ILE A 181 -8.08 -2.45 5.42
CA ILE A 181 -6.67 -2.73 5.70
C ILE A 181 -6.02 -1.54 6.42
N GLN A 182 -6.07 -0.34 5.83
CA GLN A 182 -5.33 0.80 6.33
C GLN A 182 -5.85 1.31 7.69
N SER A 183 -7.14 1.11 7.98
CA SER A 183 -7.71 1.46 9.30
C SER A 183 -7.16 0.61 10.45
N HIS A 184 -6.57 -0.56 10.18
CA HIS A 184 -5.95 -1.45 11.18
C HIS A 184 -4.43 -1.34 11.26
N LEU A 185 -3.77 -0.70 10.28
CA LEU A 185 -2.32 -0.51 10.29
C LEU A 185 -1.90 0.65 11.22
N ARG A 186 -0.91 0.41 12.07
CA ARG A 186 -0.30 1.35 13.01
C ARG A 186 1.22 1.19 12.95
N HIS A 187 1.88 2.05 12.18
CA HIS A 187 3.33 2.07 12.03
C HIS A 187 3.79 3.50 11.71
N PRO A 188 4.92 3.98 12.25
CA PRO A 188 5.39 5.36 12.00
C PRO A 188 5.62 5.66 10.50
N ASN A 189 6.06 4.67 9.73
CA ASN A 189 6.30 4.76 8.30
C ASN A 189 5.13 4.28 7.41
N ILE A 190 3.90 4.24 7.95
CA ILE A 190 2.67 4.00 7.18
C ILE A 190 1.72 5.17 7.43
N LEU A 191 1.20 5.77 6.35
CA LEU A 191 0.29 6.91 6.44
C LEU A 191 -1.00 6.50 7.16
N ARG A 192 -1.34 7.22 8.24
CA ARG A 192 -2.48 6.87 9.08
C ARG A 192 -3.82 7.20 8.39
N LEU A 193 -4.75 6.24 8.40
CA LEU A 193 -6.18 6.46 8.15
C LEU A 193 -6.92 6.60 9.49
N TYR A 194 -7.32 7.83 9.83
CA TYR A 194 -8.04 8.12 11.08
C TYR A 194 -9.50 7.68 11.04
N GLY A 195 -10.13 7.78 9.88
CA GLY A 195 -11.52 7.41 9.69
C GLY A 195 -12.00 7.72 8.28
N TYR A 196 -13.29 7.50 8.05
CA TYR A 196 -13.95 7.80 6.80
C TYR A 196 -15.40 8.19 7.04
N PHE A 197 -16.01 8.87 6.09
CA PHE A 197 -17.44 9.13 6.03
C PHE A 197 -17.89 9.26 4.57
N HIS A 198 -19.19 9.38 4.34
CA HIS A 198 -19.72 9.59 2.99
C HIS A 198 -20.96 10.48 3.03
N ASP A 199 -21.21 11.19 1.93
CA ASP A 199 -22.48 11.84 1.66
C ASP A 199 -23.22 11.08 0.53
N VAL A 200 -24.24 11.69 -0.06
CA VAL A 200 -25.01 11.10 -1.17
C VAL A 200 -24.12 10.83 -2.39
N THR A 201 -23.12 11.67 -2.64
CA THR A 201 -22.33 11.72 -3.88
C THR A 201 -20.86 11.32 -3.72
N ARG A 202 -20.31 11.41 -2.50
CA ARG A 202 -18.87 11.32 -2.24
C ARG A 202 -18.54 10.43 -1.05
N VAL A 203 -17.36 9.83 -1.10
CA VAL A 203 -16.69 9.18 0.04
C VAL A 203 -15.49 10.02 0.44
N TYR A 204 -15.25 10.14 1.74
CA TYR A 204 -14.18 10.94 2.33
C TYR A 204 -13.30 10.05 3.19
N LEU A 205 -12.00 10.05 2.94
CA LEU A 205 -11.01 9.42 3.81
C LEU A 205 -10.25 10.50 4.58
N ILE A 206 -10.21 10.35 5.91
CA ILE A 206 -9.54 11.25 6.85
C ILE A 206 -8.13 10.70 7.10
N LEU A 207 -7.13 11.29 6.45
CA LEU A 207 -5.75 10.81 6.41
C LEU A 207 -4.81 11.71 7.19
N GLU A 208 -3.71 11.14 7.67
CA GLU A 208 -2.54 11.90 8.12
C GLU A 208 -2.04 12.85 7.02
N TYR A 209 -1.70 14.07 7.42
CA TYR A 209 -1.09 15.03 6.53
C TYR A 209 0.43 14.85 6.50
N ALA A 210 0.97 14.58 5.31
CA ALA A 210 2.40 14.48 5.05
C ALA A 210 2.91 15.79 4.39
N PRO A 211 3.45 16.75 5.16
CA PRO A 211 3.68 18.12 4.70
C PRO A 211 4.78 18.26 3.65
N ARG A 212 5.71 17.31 3.58
CA ARG A 212 6.81 17.34 2.61
C ARG A 212 6.45 16.69 1.26
N GLY A 213 5.22 16.18 1.13
CA GLY A 213 4.68 15.68 -0.13
C GLY A 213 5.25 14.33 -0.56
N GLU A 214 5.24 14.07 -1.86
CA GLU A 214 5.64 12.79 -2.47
C GLU A 214 7.17 12.67 -2.62
N VAL A 215 7.71 11.48 -2.34
CA VAL A 215 9.11 11.15 -2.62
C VAL A 215 9.42 11.31 -4.11
N TYR A 216 8.49 10.96 -5.01
CA TYR A 216 8.62 11.19 -6.44
C TYR A 216 9.03 12.64 -6.79
N LYS A 217 8.33 13.62 -6.21
CA LYS A 217 8.61 15.05 -6.47
C LYS A 217 9.96 15.47 -5.91
N GLU A 218 10.40 14.87 -4.80
CA GLU A 218 11.73 15.14 -4.26
C GLU A 218 12.83 14.53 -5.12
N LEU A 219 12.64 13.30 -5.60
CA LEU A 219 13.56 12.63 -6.52
C LEU A 219 13.70 13.40 -7.84
N GLN A 220 12.60 13.86 -8.43
CA GLN A 220 12.62 14.67 -9.65
C GLN A 220 13.40 15.99 -9.45
N LYS A 221 13.28 16.63 -8.28
CA LYS A 221 14.02 17.86 -7.96
C LYS A 221 15.52 17.62 -7.79
N LEU A 222 15.89 16.52 -7.15
CA LEU A 222 17.30 16.20 -6.84
C LEU A 222 17.98 15.36 -7.92
N THR A 223 17.22 14.89 -8.93
CA THR A 223 17.63 13.90 -9.94
C THR A 223 17.92 12.52 -9.36
N LYS A 224 18.66 12.43 -8.25
CA LYS A 224 18.96 11.21 -7.49
C LYS A 224 19.21 11.56 -6.02
N PHE A 225 19.18 10.56 -5.16
CA PHE A 225 19.55 10.66 -3.75
C PHE A 225 20.97 10.15 -3.53
N ASP A 226 21.60 10.62 -2.45
CA ASP A 226 22.85 10.06 -1.94
C ASP A 226 22.60 8.72 -1.22
N GLU A 227 23.69 8.04 -0.85
CA GLU A 227 23.60 6.75 -0.18
C GLU A 227 22.97 6.84 1.21
N GLN A 228 23.24 7.92 1.95
CA GLN A 228 22.71 8.12 3.30
C GLN A 228 21.19 8.22 3.28
N ARG A 229 20.63 9.08 2.42
CA ARG A 229 19.18 9.25 2.25
C ARG A 229 18.55 7.98 1.70
N THR A 230 19.16 7.35 0.70
CA THR A 230 18.66 6.10 0.13
C THR A 230 18.59 5.01 1.19
N ALA A 231 19.68 4.73 1.90
CA ALA A 231 19.73 3.70 2.94
C ALA A 231 18.73 4.00 4.07
N THR A 232 18.54 5.27 4.42
CA THR A 232 17.54 5.69 5.40
C THR A 232 16.12 5.36 4.94
N TYR A 233 15.74 5.71 3.71
CA TYR A 233 14.42 5.38 3.16
C TYR A 233 14.21 3.88 2.97
N ILE A 234 15.23 3.14 2.54
CA ILE A 234 15.15 1.67 2.43
C ILE A 234 14.97 1.03 3.80
N THR A 235 15.59 1.58 4.86
CA THR A 235 15.37 1.13 6.24
C THR A 235 13.92 1.34 6.66
N GLU A 236 13.39 2.56 6.50
CA GLU A 236 12.00 2.90 6.87
C GLU A 236 10.97 2.09 6.08
N LEU A 237 11.21 1.87 4.79
CA LEU A 237 10.36 1.03 3.94
C LEU A 237 10.40 -0.44 4.35
N ALA A 238 11.59 -1.00 4.57
CA ALA A 238 11.74 -2.40 4.94
C ALA A 238 11.06 -2.70 6.28
N ASP A 239 11.16 -1.78 7.24
CA ASP A 239 10.49 -1.87 8.54
C ASP A 239 8.96 -1.82 8.40
N ALA A 240 8.43 -0.85 7.64
CA ALA A 240 6.99 -0.75 7.36
C ALA A 240 6.43 -1.98 6.62
N LEU A 241 7.17 -2.50 5.64
CA LEU A 241 6.78 -3.70 4.90
C LEU A 241 6.83 -4.95 5.79
N SER A 242 7.84 -5.06 6.66
CA SER A 242 7.94 -6.13 7.66
C SER A 242 6.71 -6.13 8.57
N TYR A 243 6.30 -4.95 9.04
CA TYR A 243 5.05 -4.77 9.79
C TYR A 243 3.82 -5.22 8.99
N CYS A 244 3.67 -4.78 7.73
CA CYS A 244 2.57 -5.21 6.87
C CYS A 244 2.53 -6.73 6.70
N HIS A 245 3.67 -7.35 6.41
CA HIS A 245 3.80 -8.79 6.19
C HIS A 245 3.47 -9.58 7.46
N SER A 246 3.84 -9.08 8.64
CA SER A 246 3.44 -9.65 9.94
C SER A 246 1.92 -9.68 10.16
N LYS A 247 1.19 -8.78 9.48
CA LYS A 247 -0.27 -8.69 9.46
C LYS A 247 -0.88 -9.40 8.24
N SER A 248 -0.11 -10.20 7.50
CA SER A 248 -0.54 -10.84 6.25
C SER A 248 -1.07 -9.85 5.20
N VAL A 249 -0.54 -8.62 5.19
CA VAL A 249 -0.86 -7.58 4.21
C VAL A 249 0.27 -7.46 3.20
N ILE A 250 -0.05 -7.57 1.92
CA ILE A 250 0.88 -7.35 0.80
C ILE A 250 0.49 -6.04 0.12
N HIS A 251 1.43 -5.12 -0.12
CA HIS A 251 1.13 -3.79 -0.66
C HIS A 251 0.92 -3.80 -2.19
N ARG A 252 1.85 -4.42 -2.95
CA ARG A 252 1.82 -4.63 -4.41
C ARG A 252 1.94 -3.39 -5.32
N ASP A 253 1.89 -2.17 -4.78
CA ASP A 253 2.09 -0.93 -5.57
C ASP A 253 3.10 0.01 -4.90
N ILE A 254 4.25 -0.52 -4.49
CA ILE A 254 5.34 0.26 -3.90
C ILE A 254 6.11 0.98 -5.03
N LYS A 255 6.06 2.31 -5.01
CA LYS A 255 6.70 3.22 -5.99
C LYS A 255 6.75 4.65 -5.44
N PRO A 256 7.61 5.55 -5.96
CA PRO A 256 7.86 6.88 -5.37
C PRO A 256 6.61 7.76 -5.22
N GLU A 257 5.60 7.60 -6.10
CA GLU A 257 4.36 8.37 -6.07
C GLU A 257 3.43 7.98 -4.91
N ASN A 258 3.56 6.74 -4.43
CA ASN A 258 2.80 6.22 -3.29
C ASN A 258 3.57 6.35 -1.97
N LEU A 259 4.71 7.04 -1.97
CA LEU A 259 5.52 7.31 -0.79
C LEU A 259 5.46 8.79 -0.47
N LEU A 260 5.05 9.13 0.74
CA LEU A 260 4.97 10.49 1.23
C LEU A 260 6.04 10.76 2.30
N LEU A 261 6.28 12.03 2.58
CA LEU A 261 7.25 12.49 3.56
C LEU A 261 6.58 13.29 4.67
N GLY A 262 6.78 12.83 5.90
CA GLY A 262 6.29 13.49 7.11
C GLY A 262 7.06 14.78 7.44
N SER A 263 6.76 15.39 8.58
CA SER A 263 7.31 16.69 8.95
C SER A 263 8.83 16.66 9.13
N ASN A 264 9.37 15.54 9.63
CA ASN A 264 10.80 15.39 9.89
C ASN A 264 11.52 14.72 8.71
N GLY A 265 10.83 14.49 7.60
CA GLY A 265 11.37 13.79 6.44
C GLY A 265 11.32 12.27 6.53
N GLU A 266 10.64 11.72 7.54
CA GLU A 266 10.38 10.29 7.62
C GLU A 266 9.44 9.85 6.51
N LEU A 267 9.77 8.73 5.88
CA LEU A 267 9.00 8.14 4.80
C LEU A 267 7.71 7.52 5.33
N LYS A 268 6.61 7.67 4.58
CA LYS A 268 5.31 7.06 4.89
C LYS A 268 4.74 6.38 3.65
N ILE A 269 4.50 5.08 3.74
CA ILE A 269 3.76 4.32 2.71
C ILE A 269 2.32 4.82 2.68
N ALA A 270 1.86 5.23 1.52
CA ALA A 270 0.49 5.65 1.24
C ALA A 270 -0.14 4.77 0.15
N ASP A 271 -1.43 4.96 -0.10
CA ASP A 271 -2.23 4.28 -1.15
C ASP A 271 -2.24 2.75 -1.08
N PHE A 272 -3.07 2.22 -0.18
CA PHE A 272 -3.31 0.78 -0.02
C PHE A 272 -4.37 0.25 -1.00
N GLY A 273 -4.66 0.97 -2.10
CA GLY A 273 -5.67 0.56 -3.08
C GLY A 273 -5.37 -0.81 -3.68
N TRP A 274 -4.10 -1.17 -3.88
CA TRP A 274 -3.71 -2.49 -4.41
C TRP A 274 -3.44 -3.54 -3.34
N SER A 275 -3.53 -3.15 -2.07
CA SER A 275 -3.18 -4.03 -0.97
C SER A 275 -4.18 -5.16 -0.80
N VAL A 276 -3.70 -6.30 -0.32
CA VAL A 276 -4.53 -7.47 -0.04
C VAL A 276 -4.18 -8.08 1.30
N HIS A 277 -5.19 -8.57 2.00
CA HIS A 277 -5.02 -9.49 3.11
C HIS A 277 -4.90 -10.91 2.53
N ALA A 278 -3.76 -11.57 2.72
CA ALA A 278 -3.46 -12.87 2.10
C ALA A 278 -2.97 -13.90 3.13
N PRO A 279 -3.83 -14.30 4.10
CA PRO A 279 -3.43 -15.28 5.13
C PRO A 279 -3.24 -16.70 4.58
N SER A 280 -3.70 -17.01 3.36
CA SER A 280 -3.75 -18.42 2.88
C SER A 280 -3.74 -18.62 1.36
N SER A 281 -3.48 -17.60 0.53
CA SER A 281 -3.63 -17.78 -0.93
C SER A 281 -2.65 -16.98 -1.76
N ARG A 282 -1.91 -17.74 -2.59
CA ARG A 282 -1.18 -17.29 -3.78
C ARG A 282 -2.14 -16.57 -4.76
N ARG A 283 -1.68 -15.47 -5.38
CA ARG A 283 -2.55 -14.55 -6.16
C ARG A 283 -2.14 -14.47 -7.63
N THR A 284 -3.08 -14.14 -8.53
CA THR A 284 -2.86 -14.05 -10.00
C THR A 284 -3.17 -12.68 -10.61
N THR A 285 -3.66 -11.72 -9.83
CA THR A 285 -4.05 -10.39 -10.34
C THR A 285 -2.84 -9.58 -10.79
N LEU A 286 -2.80 -9.15 -12.05
CA LEU A 286 -1.85 -8.17 -12.56
C LEU A 286 -2.27 -6.77 -12.13
N CYS A 287 -1.46 -6.09 -11.32
CA CYS A 287 -1.68 -4.72 -10.87
C CYS A 287 -0.35 -4.03 -10.52
N GLY A 288 -0.27 -2.71 -10.72
CA GLY A 288 0.91 -1.88 -10.40
C GLY A 288 1.38 -1.03 -11.59
N THR A 289 2.53 -0.38 -11.43
CA THR A 289 3.25 0.29 -12.53
C THR A 289 4.29 -0.68 -13.10
N LEU A 290 4.33 -0.82 -14.44
CA LEU A 290 5.15 -1.85 -15.13
C LEU A 290 6.59 -1.92 -14.63
N ASP A 291 7.26 -0.77 -14.49
CA ASP A 291 8.68 -0.70 -14.10
C ASP A 291 8.99 -1.27 -12.70
N TYR A 292 7.95 -1.47 -11.89
CA TYR A 292 8.04 -2.00 -10.51
C TYR A 292 7.47 -3.40 -10.38
N LEU A 293 6.91 -3.97 -11.46
CA LEU A 293 6.33 -5.30 -11.43
C LEU A 293 7.43 -6.37 -11.40
N PRO A 294 7.30 -7.39 -10.55
CA PRO A 294 8.22 -8.51 -10.52
C PRO A 294 7.96 -9.51 -11.67
N PRO A 295 8.95 -10.36 -12.02
CA PRO A 295 8.84 -11.32 -13.12
C PRO A 295 7.62 -12.23 -13.01
N GLU A 296 7.31 -12.75 -11.81
CA GLU A 296 6.16 -13.63 -11.60
C GLU A 296 4.81 -12.94 -11.86
N MET A 297 4.69 -11.63 -11.69
CA MET A 297 3.45 -10.91 -11.99
C MET A 297 3.29 -10.69 -13.49
N ILE A 298 4.36 -10.27 -14.19
CA ILE A 298 4.29 -10.03 -15.64
C ILE A 298 4.14 -11.34 -16.43
N GLU A 299 4.66 -12.45 -15.91
CA GLU A 299 4.53 -13.79 -16.51
C GLU A 299 3.20 -14.48 -16.13
N GLY A 300 2.30 -13.80 -15.41
CA GLY A 300 1.00 -14.36 -15.01
C GLY A 300 1.09 -15.52 -14.01
N ARG A 301 2.24 -15.67 -13.33
CA ARG A 301 2.44 -16.68 -12.29
C ARG A 301 1.81 -16.21 -10.98
N THR A 302 1.67 -17.16 -10.06
CA THR A 302 1.18 -16.83 -8.74
C THR A 302 2.21 -16.06 -7.92
N HIS A 303 1.77 -15.07 -7.14
CA HIS A 303 2.64 -14.23 -6.30
C HIS A 303 2.21 -14.17 -4.83
N ASP A 304 3.15 -13.80 -3.97
CA ASP A 304 3.05 -13.66 -2.50
C ASP A 304 3.70 -12.35 -2.02
N GLU A 305 4.05 -12.23 -0.73
CA GLU A 305 4.61 -11.00 -0.16
C GLU A 305 5.98 -10.61 -0.72
N LYS A 306 6.68 -11.53 -1.39
CA LYS A 306 8.00 -11.28 -1.99
C LYS A 306 7.96 -10.28 -3.14
N VAL A 307 6.78 -9.96 -3.67
CA VAL A 307 6.62 -8.88 -4.66
C VAL A 307 7.03 -7.53 -4.10
N ASP A 308 6.76 -7.25 -2.82
CA ASP A 308 7.13 -5.98 -2.19
C ASP A 308 8.66 -5.87 -2.04
N ILE A 309 9.36 -7.01 -1.86
CA ILE A 309 10.82 -7.08 -1.79
C ILE A 309 11.46 -6.75 -3.15
N TRP A 310 10.84 -7.20 -4.25
CA TRP A 310 11.27 -6.80 -5.59
C TRP A 310 11.13 -5.29 -5.79
N SER A 311 9.96 -4.74 -5.48
CA SER A 311 9.71 -3.29 -5.61
C SER A 311 10.65 -2.46 -4.72
N LEU A 312 11.05 -2.97 -3.55
CA LEU A 312 12.09 -2.35 -2.71
C LEU A 312 13.45 -2.29 -3.42
N GLY A 313 13.82 -3.36 -4.15
CA GLY A 313 15.05 -3.38 -4.97
C GLY A 313 15.01 -2.40 -6.13
N VAL A 314 13.86 -2.29 -6.82
CA VAL A 314 13.62 -1.31 -7.89
C VAL A 314 13.77 0.11 -7.34
N LEU A 315 13.13 0.41 -6.21
CA LEU A 315 13.23 1.72 -5.55
C LEU A 315 14.66 2.05 -5.10
N CYS A 316 15.39 1.09 -4.53
CA CYS A 316 16.76 1.32 -4.10
C CYS A 316 17.67 1.70 -5.28
N TYR A 317 17.48 1.05 -6.44
CA TYR A 317 18.17 1.42 -7.66
C TYR A 317 17.77 2.82 -8.12
N GLU A 318 16.47 3.09 -8.22
CA GLU A 318 15.95 4.35 -8.73
C GLU A 318 16.35 5.54 -7.85
N PHE A 319 16.38 5.40 -6.53
CA PHE A 319 16.86 6.45 -5.64
C PHE A 319 18.32 6.81 -5.93
N LEU A 320 19.19 5.84 -6.18
CA LEU A 320 20.61 6.09 -6.45
C LEU A 320 20.88 6.56 -7.88
N VAL A 321 20.06 6.13 -8.84
CA VAL A 321 20.32 6.32 -10.28
C VAL A 321 19.44 7.42 -10.90
N GLY A 322 18.29 7.71 -10.30
CA GLY A 322 17.30 8.68 -10.77
C GLY A 322 16.24 8.11 -11.72
N LYS A 323 16.36 6.83 -12.09
CA LYS A 323 15.41 6.14 -12.97
C LYS A 323 15.33 4.64 -12.65
N PRO A 324 14.21 3.95 -12.94
CA PRO A 324 14.09 2.51 -12.72
C PRO A 324 15.13 1.69 -13.50
N PRO A 325 15.51 0.50 -12.99
CA PRO A 325 16.54 -0.36 -13.60
C PRO A 325 16.12 -0.97 -14.95
N PHE A 326 14.82 -1.14 -15.17
CA PHE A 326 14.27 -1.81 -16.35
C PHE A 326 13.57 -0.85 -17.33
N GLU A 327 13.64 0.47 -17.08
CA GLU A 327 13.04 1.47 -17.96
C GLU A 327 13.63 1.36 -19.37
N ALA A 328 12.77 1.20 -20.37
CA ALA A 328 13.13 1.09 -21.78
C ALA A 328 12.15 1.91 -22.65
N ALA A 329 12.48 2.05 -23.94
CA ALA A 329 11.68 2.85 -24.87
C ALA A 329 10.30 2.24 -25.15
N THR A 330 10.18 0.92 -25.06
CA THR A 330 8.93 0.20 -25.34
C THR A 330 8.53 -0.74 -24.20
N TYR A 331 7.22 -0.95 -24.07
CA TYR A 331 6.63 -1.89 -23.13
C TYR A 331 7.25 -3.30 -23.26
N GLN A 332 7.45 -3.76 -24.50
CA GLN A 332 8.02 -5.08 -24.78
C GLN A 332 9.47 -5.22 -24.33
N GLU A 333 10.26 -4.14 -24.44
CA GLU A 333 11.64 -4.12 -23.96
C GLU A 333 11.70 -4.12 -22.43
N THR A 334 10.89 -3.29 -21.76
CA THR A 334 10.76 -3.31 -20.30
C THR A 334 10.33 -4.68 -19.79
N TYR A 335 9.32 -5.29 -20.43
CA TYR A 335 8.87 -6.65 -20.11
C TYR A 335 10.02 -7.67 -20.21
N ARG A 336 10.78 -7.65 -21.31
CA ARG A 336 11.92 -8.56 -21.52
C ARG A 336 13.01 -8.34 -20.49
N ALA A 337 13.32 -7.08 -20.18
CA ALA A 337 14.33 -6.71 -19.19
C ALA A 337 13.93 -7.21 -17.79
N ILE A 338 12.68 -7.04 -17.38
CA ILE A 338 12.17 -7.57 -16.11
C ILE A 338 12.23 -9.10 -16.09
N SER A 339 11.67 -9.78 -17.11
CA SER A 339 11.62 -11.25 -17.16
C SER A 339 13.01 -11.90 -17.16
N ARG A 340 14.02 -11.23 -17.72
CA ARG A 340 15.42 -11.70 -17.71
C ARG A 340 16.26 -11.14 -16.56
N VAL A 341 15.69 -10.23 -15.77
CA VAL A 341 16.41 -9.45 -14.75
C VAL A 341 17.65 -8.79 -15.34
N GLU A 342 17.47 -8.16 -16.49
CA GLU A 342 18.54 -7.53 -17.28
C GLU A 342 18.56 -6.02 -17.01
N PHE A 343 19.56 -5.57 -16.25
CA PHE A 343 19.82 -4.16 -15.97
C PHE A 343 21.31 -3.93 -15.74
N LYS A 344 21.77 -2.68 -15.79
CA LYS A 344 23.19 -2.32 -15.62
C LYS A 344 23.35 -1.22 -14.58
N PHE A 345 24.36 -1.35 -13.74
CA PHE A 345 24.69 -0.30 -12.77
C PHE A 345 25.62 0.76 -13.40
N PRO A 346 25.29 2.06 -13.28
CA PRO A 346 26.23 3.13 -13.58
C PRO A 346 27.51 3.02 -12.72
N PRO A 347 28.69 3.47 -13.20
CA PRO A 347 29.95 3.34 -12.47
C PRO A 347 29.96 3.92 -11.06
N PHE A 348 29.16 4.96 -10.81
CA PHE A 348 29.09 5.65 -9.51
C PHE A 348 28.33 4.88 -8.41
N VAL A 349 27.61 3.80 -8.73
CA VAL A 349 26.92 2.99 -7.71
C VAL A 349 27.95 2.12 -7.00
N THR A 350 28.04 2.23 -5.67
CA THR A 350 29.04 1.52 -4.87
C THR A 350 28.81 0.01 -4.82
N GLU A 351 29.85 -0.75 -4.49
CA GLU A 351 29.75 -2.21 -4.39
C GLU A 351 28.70 -2.67 -3.36
N GLY A 352 28.61 -1.99 -2.21
CA GLY A 352 27.62 -2.31 -1.18
C GLY A 352 26.18 -2.09 -1.64
N ALA A 353 25.91 -1.02 -2.39
CA ALA A 353 24.61 -0.78 -2.99
C ALA A 353 24.28 -1.82 -4.08
N ARG A 354 25.25 -2.15 -4.94
CA ARG A 354 25.10 -3.19 -5.98
C ARG A 354 24.77 -4.53 -5.37
N ASP A 355 25.45 -4.91 -4.30
CA ASP A 355 25.23 -6.16 -3.58
C ASP A 355 23.80 -6.26 -3.03
N LEU A 356 23.32 -5.22 -2.34
CA LEU A 356 21.95 -5.16 -1.83
C LEU A 356 20.92 -5.28 -2.97
N ILE A 357 21.04 -4.44 -4.00
CA ILE A 357 20.09 -4.40 -5.12
C ILE A 357 20.08 -5.77 -5.84
N SER A 358 21.24 -6.38 -6.06
CA SER A 358 21.36 -7.68 -6.73
C SER A 358 20.81 -8.85 -5.90
N LYS A 359 20.74 -8.71 -4.57
CA LYS A 359 20.10 -9.68 -3.66
C LYS A 359 18.58 -9.48 -3.56
N LEU A 360 18.06 -8.29 -3.82
CA LEU A 360 16.63 -7.98 -3.88
C LEU A 360 16.01 -8.35 -5.24
N LEU A 361 16.69 -7.98 -6.34
CA LEU A 361 16.26 -8.22 -7.71
C LEU A 361 16.66 -9.64 -8.16
N LYS A 362 16.02 -10.65 -7.59
CA LYS A 362 16.12 -12.05 -8.04
C LYS A 362 14.87 -12.47 -8.79
N HIS A 363 15.06 -13.19 -9.91
CA HIS A 363 13.96 -13.76 -10.70
C HIS A 363 13.10 -14.70 -9.86
N ASN A 364 13.74 -15.64 -9.16
CA ASN A 364 13.07 -16.52 -8.22
C ASN A 364 12.74 -15.75 -6.92
N PRO A 365 11.46 -15.59 -6.54
CA PRO A 365 11.06 -14.87 -5.33
C PRO A 365 11.64 -15.45 -4.03
N PHE A 366 11.94 -16.75 -4.01
CA PHE A 366 12.52 -17.41 -2.83
C PHE A 366 13.99 -17.05 -2.60
N HIS A 367 14.69 -16.54 -3.63
CA HIS A 367 16.09 -16.12 -3.51
C HIS A 367 16.24 -14.64 -3.13
N ARG A 368 15.14 -13.89 -3.03
CA ARG A 368 15.18 -12.48 -2.64
C ARG A 368 15.53 -12.36 -1.15
N LEU A 369 16.40 -11.41 -0.83
CA LEU A 369 16.81 -11.12 0.55
C LEU A 369 15.59 -10.77 1.43
N PRO A 370 15.33 -11.51 2.52
CA PRO A 370 14.23 -11.20 3.43
C PRO A 370 14.36 -9.80 4.05
N LEU A 371 13.23 -9.13 4.33
CA LEU A 371 13.21 -7.75 4.87
C LEU A 371 14.02 -7.60 6.17
N LYS A 372 13.95 -8.58 7.07
CA LYS A 372 14.77 -8.62 8.29
C LYS A 372 16.28 -8.58 7.99
N ASP A 373 16.72 -9.21 6.90
CA ASP A 373 18.11 -9.29 6.52
C ASP A 373 18.54 -8.05 5.71
N VAL A 374 17.59 -7.37 5.05
CA VAL A 374 17.82 -6.03 4.46
C VAL A 374 18.22 -5.03 5.54
N LEU A 375 17.51 -5.01 6.68
CA LEU A 375 17.80 -4.12 7.81
C LEU A 375 19.18 -4.39 8.45
N LEU A 376 19.75 -5.57 8.23
CA LEU A 376 21.06 -5.97 8.72
C LEU A 376 22.16 -5.88 7.65
N HIS A 377 21.82 -5.51 6.42
CA HIS A 377 22.76 -5.47 5.31
C HIS A 377 23.90 -4.46 5.59
N PRO A 378 25.18 -4.81 5.37
CA PRO A 378 26.30 -3.93 5.71
C PRO A 378 26.17 -2.52 5.16
N TRP A 379 25.78 -2.39 3.87
CA TRP A 379 25.56 -1.09 3.23
C TRP A 379 24.43 -0.27 3.88
N ILE A 380 23.35 -0.92 4.34
CA ILE A 380 22.27 -0.23 5.06
C ILE A 380 22.78 0.25 6.41
N THR A 381 23.44 -0.61 7.17
CA THR A 381 23.92 -0.29 8.52
C THR A 381 25.03 0.76 8.54
N ALA A 382 25.79 0.89 7.46
CA ALA A 382 26.84 1.89 7.32
C ALA A 382 26.31 3.29 6.92
N ASN A 383 25.19 3.35 6.20
CA ASN A 383 24.69 4.59 5.58
C ASN A 383 23.38 5.11 6.18
N SER A 384 22.53 4.24 6.75
CA SER A 384 21.24 4.67 7.29
C SER A 384 21.42 5.52 8.55
N THR A 385 20.65 6.60 8.65
CA THR A 385 20.53 7.41 9.87
C THR A 385 19.49 6.85 10.85
N LYS A 386 18.73 5.83 10.44
CA LYS A 386 17.70 5.18 11.25
C LYS A 386 18.22 3.84 11.75
N ILE A 387 18.06 3.62 13.05
CA ILE A 387 18.37 2.34 13.67
C ILE A 387 17.08 1.52 13.67
N PRO A 388 17.06 0.31 13.07
CA PRO A 388 15.88 -0.56 13.08
C PRO A 388 15.45 -0.90 14.51
N ASP A 389 14.15 -0.94 14.78
CA ASP A 389 13.62 -1.27 16.12
C ASP A 389 14.04 -2.69 16.58
N SER A 390 14.40 -3.59 15.67
CA SER A 390 14.93 -4.93 16.00
C SER A 390 16.31 -4.92 16.68
N ARG A 391 16.93 -3.75 16.85
CA ARG A 391 18.18 -3.56 17.62
C ARG A 391 17.98 -2.79 18.92
N LYS A 392 16.75 -2.41 19.28
CA LYS A 392 16.44 -1.77 20.56
C LYS A 392 16.14 -2.78 21.65
#